data_AF-A0A1T1C929-F1
#
_entry.id   AF-A0A1T1C929-F1
#
_cell.length_a   1.000
_cell.length_b   1.000
_cell.length_c   1.000
_cell.angle_alpha   90.00
_cell.angle_beta   90.00
_cell.angle_gamma   90.00
#
_symmetry.space_group_name_H-M   'P 1'
#
loop_
_entity.id
_entity.type
_entity.pdbx_description
1 polymer ?
#
loop_
_entity_poly.entity_id
_entity_poly.type
_entity_poly.pdbx_seq_one_letter_code
_entity_poly.pdbx_strand_id
1 'polypeptide(L)'
;MSKFALKDIESINGKQTFNQLEVNGQKQLDKFEADLSDTTYISEFKTLLTYMEYVANNKTLPQTKFKDITPKKQQVKEYEFKSKHLRVYAIQQTNGKIIVLGGFKNNQKDDINRFRSLKKQYLDSLIPKKK
;
A
#
# COMPACT_ATOMS: atom_id res chain seq x y z
N MET A 1 20.93 -6.77 -4.07
CA MET A 1 20.03 -5.89 -3.29
C MET A 1 18.94 -5.41 -4.21
N SER A 2 17.69 -5.40 -3.76
CA SER A 2 16.58 -4.81 -4.53
C SER A 2 16.76 -3.29 -4.61
N LYS A 3 16.44 -2.72 -5.77
CA LYS A 3 16.36 -1.26 -5.95
C LYS A 3 14.95 -0.82 -5.60
N PHE A 4 14.84 0.19 -4.74
CA PHE A 4 13.56 0.75 -4.32
C PHE A 4 13.44 2.19 -4.81
N ALA A 5 12.24 2.56 -5.27
CA ALA A 5 11.87 3.94 -5.55
C ALA A 5 10.41 4.18 -5.12
N LEU A 6 10.03 5.44 -4.97
CA LEU A 6 8.65 5.85 -4.79
C LEU A 6 8.16 6.51 -6.08
N LYS A 7 6.94 6.17 -6.49
CA LYS A 7 6.26 6.78 -7.64
C LYS A 7 4.94 7.33 -7.19
N ASP A 8 4.54 8.46 -7.74
CA ASP A 8 3.22 9.03 -7.47
C ASP A 8 2.11 8.11 -8.02
N ILE A 9 0.94 8.15 -7.38
CA ILE A 9 -0.27 7.49 -7.85
C ILE A 9 -1.17 8.58 -8.42
N GLU A 10 -1.10 8.79 -9.73
CA GLU A 10 -1.77 9.91 -10.44
C GLU A 10 -3.29 9.91 -10.27
N SER A 11 -3.89 8.74 -10.03
CA SER A 11 -5.34 8.60 -9.84
C SER A 11 -5.84 9.09 -8.48
N ILE A 12 -4.96 9.47 -7.54
CA ILE A 12 -5.34 9.89 -6.19
C ILE A 12 -5.02 11.37 -6.01
N ASN A 13 -6.08 12.19 -5.92
CA ASN A 13 -5.96 13.62 -5.67
C ASN A 13 -6.36 13.94 -4.23
N GLY A 14 -5.44 14.47 -3.42
CA GLY A 14 -5.77 14.85 -2.05
C GLY A 14 -4.70 15.65 -1.34
N LYS A 15 -5.01 16.01 -0.08
CA LYS A 15 -4.11 16.77 0.80
C LYS A 15 -2.91 15.95 1.27
N GLN A 16 -3.06 14.64 1.38
CA GLN A 16 -1.97 13.72 1.71
C GLN A 16 -1.41 13.09 0.44
N THR A 17 -0.09 12.95 0.38
CA THR A 17 0.61 12.32 -0.75
C THR A 17 0.51 10.80 -0.69
N PHE A 18 0.01 10.20 -1.77
CA PHE A 18 -0.03 8.75 -1.95
C PHE A 18 0.99 8.33 -3.00
N ASN A 19 2.00 7.58 -2.56
CA ASN A 19 2.98 6.97 -3.45
C ASN A 19 2.76 5.47 -3.50
N GLN A 20 3.22 4.83 -4.57
CA GLN A 20 3.42 3.39 -4.62
C GLN A 20 4.91 3.06 -4.57
N LEU A 21 5.21 1.93 -3.94
CA LEU A 21 6.55 1.37 -3.94
C LEU A 21 6.85 0.78 -5.32
N GLU A 22 8.00 1.15 -5.87
CA GLU A 22 8.60 0.51 -7.03
C GLU A 22 9.75 -0.37 -6.57
N VAL A 23 9.74 -1.64 -6.97
CA VAL A 23 10.77 -2.63 -6.61
C VAL A 23 11.39 -3.14 -7.90
N ASN A 24 12.69 -2.90 -8.10
CA ASN A 24 13.43 -3.29 -9.30
C ASN A 24 12.77 -2.81 -10.61
N GLY A 25 12.24 -1.58 -10.63
CA GLY A 25 11.52 -1.01 -11.78
C GLY A 25 10.05 -1.44 -11.89
N GLN A 26 9.56 -2.30 -11.00
CA GLN A 26 8.17 -2.73 -10.98
C GLN A 26 7.37 -2.00 -9.89
N LYS A 27 6.49 -1.11 -10.34
CA LYS A 27 5.49 -0.41 -9.54
C LYS A 27 4.45 -1.40 -8.99
N GLN A 28 4.38 -1.55 -7.66
CA GLN A 28 3.63 -2.63 -7.04
C GLN A 28 2.10 -2.48 -7.17
N LEU A 29 1.58 -1.25 -7.14
CA LEU A 29 0.14 -1.03 -7.29
C LEU A 29 -0.28 -1.19 -8.76
N ASP A 30 0.48 -0.61 -9.70
CA ASP A 30 0.21 -0.73 -11.14
C ASP A 30 0.29 -2.20 -11.59
N LYS A 31 1.26 -2.96 -11.07
CA LYS A 31 1.33 -4.40 -11.33
C LYS A 31 0.07 -5.11 -10.85
N PHE A 32 -0.37 -4.80 -9.63
CA PHE A 32 -1.57 -5.40 -9.07
C PHE A 32 -2.82 -5.03 -9.88
N GLU A 33 -2.93 -3.79 -10.37
CA GLU A 33 -4.00 -3.40 -11.29
C GLU A 33 -3.97 -4.20 -12.60
N ALA A 34 -2.79 -4.34 -13.22
CA ALA A 34 -2.59 -5.14 -14.42
C ALA A 34 -2.95 -6.62 -14.20
N ASP A 35 -2.58 -7.20 -13.06
CA ASP A 35 -2.96 -8.58 -12.70
C ASP A 35 -4.49 -8.74 -12.54
N LEU A 36 -5.24 -7.65 -12.37
CA LEU A 36 -6.70 -7.64 -12.20
C LEU A 36 -7.47 -7.20 -13.45
N SER A 37 -6.83 -6.66 -14.49
CA SER A 37 -7.50 -6.02 -15.63
C SER A 37 -8.46 -6.95 -16.38
N ASP A 38 -8.11 -8.24 -16.45
CA ASP A 38 -8.90 -9.27 -17.13
C ASP A 38 -9.80 -10.07 -16.15
N THR A 39 -9.98 -9.56 -14.93
CA THR A 39 -10.75 -10.23 -13.88
C THR A 39 -12.01 -9.45 -13.50
N THR A 40 -12.93 -10.12 -12.82
CA THR A 40 -14.14 -9.48 -12.27
C THR A 40 -13.85 -8.49 -11.13
N TYR A 41 -12.64 -8.46 -10.60
CA TYR A 41 -12.27 -7.72 -9.40
C TYR A 41 -11.84 -6.27 -9.66
N ILE A 42 -11.75 -5.84 -10.92
CA ILE A 42 -11.34 -4.47 -11.27
C ILE A 42 -12.25 -3.40 -10.63
N SER A 43 -13.54 -3.70 -10.48
CA SER A 43 -14.50 -2.82 -9.79
C SER A 43 -14.18 -2.65 -8.30
N GLU A 44 -13.70 -3.71 -7.65
CA GLU A 44 -13.25 -3.68 -6.27
C GLU A 44 -11.95 -2.91 -6.12
N PHE A 45 -11.05 -3.00 -7.09
CA PHE A 45 -9.82 -2.24 -7.16
C PHE A 45 -10.10 -0.72 -7.27
N LYS A 46 -10.99 -0.32 -8.19
CA LYS A 46 -11.45 1.08 -8.29
C LYS A 46 -12.03 1.59 -6.96
N THR A 47 -12.79 0.74 -6.26
CA THR A 47 -13.32 1.07 -4.92
C THR A 47 -12.20 1.32 -3.91
N LEU A 48 -11.12 0.53 -3.95
CA LEU A 48 -9.93 0.75 -3.11
C LEU A 48 -9.26 2.09 -3.42
N LEU A 49 -9.12 2.46 -4.69
CA LEU A 49 -8.59 3.78 -5.08
C LEU A 49 -9.45 4.92 -4.53
N THR A 50 -10.78 4.81 -4.61
CA THR A 50 -11.69 5.79 -4.00
C THR A 50 -11.49 5.89 -2.48
N TYR A 51 -11.27 4.77 -1.78
CA TYR A 51 -10.97 4.80 -0.35
C TYR A 51 -9.64 5.48 -0.04
N MET A 52 -8.62 5.26 -0.86
CA MET A 52 -7.34 5.95 -0.73
C MET A 52 -7.52 7.46 -0.93
N GLU A 53 -8.29 7.89 -1.92
CA GLU A 53 -8.60 9.30 -2.16
C GLU A 53 -9.39 9.95 -1.01
N TYR A 54 -10.33 9.24 -0.41
CA TYR A 54 -11.02 9.71 0.79
C TYR A 54 -10.04 9.93 1.95
N VAL A 55 -9.15 8.96 2.21
CA VAL A 55 -8.10 9.10 3.22
C VAL A 55 -7.14 10.24 2.86
N ALA A 56 -6.80 10.40 1.58
CA ALA A 56 -5.95 11.47 1.09
C ALA A 56 -6.55 12.85 1.37
N ASN A 57 -7.88 12.95 1.37
CA ASN A 57 -8.63 14.16 1.71
C ASN A 57 -9.03 14.26 3.19
N ASN A 58 -8.34 13.54 4.08
CA ASN A 58 -8.58 13.53 5.53
C ASN A 58 -10.01 13.08 5.93
N LYS A 59 -10.69 12.32 5.08
CA LYS A 59 -11.99 11.73 5.46
C LYS A 59 -11.76 10.46 6.30
N THR A 60 -12.61 10.29 7.29
CA THR A 60 -12.62 9.09 8.13
C THR A 60 -13.32 7.94 7.40
N LEU A 61 -12.74 6.76 7.46
CA LEU A 61 -13.33 5.52 6.97
C LEU A 61 -13.56 4.53 8.12
N PRO A 62 -14.64 3.73 8.08
CA PRO A 62 -14.84 2.64 9.02
C PRO A 62 -13.69 1.61 8.97
N GLN A 63 -13.44 0.94 10.10
CA GLN A 63 -12.42 -0.13 10.20
C GLN A 63 -12.66 -1.32 9.24
N THR A 64 -13.88 -1.48 8.75
CA THR A 64 -14.21 -2.48 7.74
C THR A 64 -13.63 -2.16 6.37
N LYS A 65 -13.30 -0.89 6.10
CA LYS A 65 -12.77 -0.35 4.83
C LYS A 65 -11.31 0.10 4.93
N PHE A 66 -10.92 0.69 6.06
CA PHE A 66 -9.55 1.17 6.31
C PHE A 66 -9.19 0.89 7.77
N LYS A 67 -8.14 0.09 8.00
CA LYS A 67 -7.76 -0.38 9.33
C LYS A 67 -6.28 -0.11 9.61
N ASP A 68 -5.98 0.35 10.81
CA ASP A 68 -4.62 0.33 11.36
C ASP A 68 -4.28 -1.10 11.80
N ILE A 69 -3.23 -1.67 11.20
CA ILE A 69 -2.74 -3.03 11.47
C ILE A 69 -1.35 -3.02 12.11
N THR A 70 -0.91 -1.87 12.62
CA THR A 70 0.41 -1.66 13.21
C THR A 70 0.60 -2.53 14.45
N PRO A 71 1.63 -3.39 14.48
CA PRO A 71 2.01 -4.09 15.71
C PRO A 71 2.45 -3.10 16.80
N LYS A 72 2.14 -3.39 18.08
CA LYS A 72 2.38 -2.50 19.24
C LYS A 72 3.79 -1.90 19.37
N LYS A 73 4.81 -2.49 18.75
CA LYS A 73 6.22 -2.08 18.83
C LYS A 73 6.77 -1.45 17.54
N GLN A 74 5.94 -1.28 16.50
CA GLN A 74 6.38 -0.72 15.23
C GLN A 74 6.22 0.80 15.24
N GLN A 75 7.29 1.51 14.86
CA GLN A 75 7.28 2.98 14.80
C GLN A 75 6.55 3.50 13.56
N VAL A 76 6.72 2.81 12.42
CA VAL A 76 6.05 3.13 11.16
C VAL A 76 4.67 2.48 11.16
N LYS A 77 3.61 3.30 11.12
CA LYS A 77 2.23 2.80 11.05
C LYS A 77 1.98 2.01 9.77
N GLU A 78 1.24 0.92 9.92
CA GLU A 78 0.81 0.01 8.87
C GLU A 78 -0.71 0.09 8.71
N TYR A 79 -1.19 0.13 7.48
CA TYR A 79 -2.60 0.24 7.17
C TYR A 79 -3.05 -0.80 6.15
N GLU A 80 -4.32 -1.18 6.25
CA GLU A 80 -5.01 -2.06 5.32
C GLU A 80 -6.26 -1.37 4.76
N PHE A 81 -6.31 -1.22 3.43
CA PHE A 81 -7.51 -0.89 2.67
C PHE A 81 -8.22 -2.16 2.26
N LYS A 82 -9.56 -2.18 2.37
CA LYS A 82 -10.37 -3.39 2.25
C LYS A 82 -11.57 -3.15 1.35
N SER A 83 -11.71 -3.98 0.32
CA SER A 83 -12.91 -4.05 -0.51
C SER A 83 -13.18 -5.51 -0.80
N LYS A 84 -14.33 -6.04 -0.37
CA LYS A 84 -14.77 -7.44 -0.56
C LYS A 84 -13.59 -8.45 -0.56
N HIS A 85 -13.09 -8.85 -1.74
CA HIS A 85 -12.05 -9.86 -1.96
C HIS A 85 -10.63 -9.29 -1.98
N LEU A 86 -10.44 -7.99 -2.18
CA LEU A 86 -9.12 -7.36 -2.32
C LEU A 86 -8.66 -6.65 -1.06
N ARG A 87 -7.34 -6.63 -0.84
CA ARG A 87 -6.65 -5.88 0.21
C ARG A 87 -5.49 -5.11 -0.39
N VAL A 88 -5.28 -3.89 0.09
CA VAL A 88 -4.09 -3.09 -0.24
C VAL A 88 -3.44 -2.62 1.05
N TYR A 89 -2.13 -2.85 1.16
CA TYR A 89 -1.32 -2.59 2.34
C TYR A 89 -0.48 -1.34 2.12
N ALA A 90 -0.49 -0.47 3.11
CA ALA A 90 0.21 0.81 3.08
C ALA A 90 1.00 1.04 4.36
N ILE A 91 2.04 1.88 4.26
CA ILE A 91 2.76 2.41 5.42
C ILE A 91 2.63 3.93 5.48
N GLN A 92 2.71 4.49 6.67
CA GLN A 92 2.77 5.93 6.85
C GLN A 92 4.10 6.49 6.31
N GLN A 93 4.02 7.63 5.63
CA GLN A 93 5.16 8.50 5.30
C GLN A 93 4.88 9.94 5.72
N THR A 94 5.86 10.82 5.57
CA THR A 94 5.66 12.26 5.76
C THR A 94 4.52 12.74 4.87
N ASN A 95 3.53 13.41 5.47
CA ASN A 95 2.35 13.95 4.79
C ASN A 95 1.53 12.94 3.96
N GLY A 96 1.62 11.63 4.22
CA GLY A 96 0.74 10.68 3.53
C GLY A 96 1.12 9.22 3.69
N LYS A 97 0.94 8.42 2.63
CA LYS A 97 1.08 6.96 2.70
C LYS A 97 1.78 6.39 1.47
N ILE A 98 2.52 5.31 1.67
CA ILE A 98 3.15 4.51 0.61
C ILE A 98 2.39 3.20 0.50
N ILE A 99 1.85 2.92 -0.67
CA ILE A 99 1.26 1.63 -1.03
C ILE A 99 2.39 0.65 -1.34
N VAL A 100 2.42 -0.47 -0.61
CA VAL A 100 3.53 -1.43 -0.67
C VAL A 100 3.12 -2.71 -1.40
N LEU A 101 1.88 -3.18 -1.22
CA LEU A 101 1.42 -4.45 -1.77
C LEU A 101 -0.10 -4.46 -1.93
N GLY A 102 -0.59 -5.00 -3.04
CA GLY A 102 -1.99 -5.44 -3.21
C GLY A 102 -2.09 -6.97 -3.18
N GLY A 103 -3.23 -7.49 -2.75
CA GLY A 103 -3.45 -8.93 -2.65
C GLY A 103 -4.90 -9.31 -2.41
N PHE A 104 -5.15 -10.61 -2.23
CA PHE A 104 -6.49 -11.17 -2.04
C PHE A 104 -6.72 -11.54 -0.58
N LYS A 105 -7.96 -11.39 -0.11
CA LYS A 105 -8.38 -11.67 1.27
C LYS A 105 -8.07 -13.11 1.70
N ASN A 106 -8.20 -14.09 0.80
CA ASN A 106 -7.91 -15.49 1.09
C ASN A 106 -6.42 -15.74 1.38
N ASN A 107 -5.53 -14.91 0.84
CA ASN A 107 -4.08 -15.00 0.99
C ASN A 107 -3.53 -13.98 2.02
N GLN A 108 -4.41 -13.34 2.79
CA GLN A 108 -4.09 -12.22 3.67
C GLN A 108 -2.93 -12.50 4.64
N LYS A 109 -2.82 -13.72 5.18
CA LYS A 109 -1.73 -14.07 6.10
C LYS A 109 -0.37 -13.97 5.41
N ASP A 110 -0.26 -14.51 4.21
CA ASP A 110 0.97 -14.52 3.43
C ASP A 110 1.28 -13.14 2.87
N ASP A 111 0.24 -12.41 2.44
CA ASP A 111 0.37 -11.02 1.98
C ASP A 111 0.88 -10.10 3.09
N ILE A 112 0.39 -10.24 4.33
CA ILE A 112 0.91 -9.46 5.48
C ILE A 112 2.39 -9.77 5.74
N ASN A 113 2.81 -11.03 5.63
CA ASN A 113 4.21 -11.41 5.79
C ASN A 113 5.08 -10.79 4.70
N ARG A 114 4.63 -10.88 3.44
CA ARG A 114 5.31 -10.28 2.29
C ARG A 114 5.38 -8.76 2.40
N PHE A 115 4.27 -8.12 2.75
CA PHE A 115 4.18 -6.68 3.01
C PHE A 115 5.20 -6.23 4.05
N ARG A 116 5.29 -6.91 5.19
CA ARG A 116 6.24 -6.56 6.25
C ARG A 116 7.68 -6.81 5.84
N SER A 117 7.95 -7.86 5.06
CA SER A 117 9.27 -8.10 4.49
C SER A 117 9.69 -6.98 3.53
N LEU A 118 8.81 -6.59 2.60
CA LEU A 118 9.07 -5.49 1.66
C LEU A 118 9.25 -4.16 2.39
N LYS A 119 8.38 -3.86 3.37
CA LYS A 119 8.51 -2.68 4.24
C LYS A 119 9.89 -2.64 4.89
N LYS A 120 10.32 -3.74 5.52
CA LYS A 120 11.62 -3.82 6.19
C LYS A 120 12.75 -3.57 5.21
N GLN A 121 12.77 -4.26 4.07
CA GLN A 121 13.80 -4.09 3.04
C GLN A 121 13.86 -2.64 2.51
N TYR A 122 12.70 -2.01 2.30
CA TYR A 122 12.62 -0.61 1.89
C TYR A 122 13.20 0.32 2.97
N LEU A 123 12.76 0.20 4.23
CA LEU A 123 13.27 1.03 5.32
C LEU A 123 14.77 0.85 5.55
N ASP A 124 15.26 -0.40 5.50
CA ASP A 124 16.69 -0.72 5.62
C ASP A 124 17.50 -0.09 4.47
N SER A 125 16.91 0.04 3.27
CA SER A 125 17.55 0.69 2.12
C SER A 125 17.69 2.21 2.26
N LEU A 126 16.89 2.84 3.13
CA LEU A 126 16.97 4.27 3.43
C LEU A 126 18.07 4.59 4.44
N ILE A 127 18.52 3.61 5.23
CA ILE A 127 19.57 3.81 6.20
C ILE A 127 20.91 3.90 5.44
N PRO A 128 21.63 5.02 5.52
CA PRO A 128 22.93 5.14 4.90
C PRO A 128 23.86 4.10 5.52
N LYS A 129 24.45 3.24 4.68
CA LYS A 129 25.50 2.32 5.14
C LYS A 129 26.68 3.16 5.61
N LYS A 130 26.92 3.20 6.93
CA LYS A 130 28.18 3.72 7.47
C LYS A 130 29.29 2.89 6.85
N LYS A 131 30.16 3.55 6.06
CA LYS A 131 31.42 2.98 5.58
C LYS A 131 32.36 2.80 6.75
#